data_AF-W5T3N9-F1
#
_entry.id   AF-W5T3N9-F1
#
_cell.length_a   1.000
_cell.length_b   1.000
_cell.length_c   1.000
_cell.angle_alpha   90.00
_cell.angle_beta   90.00
_cell.angle_gamma   90.00
#
_symmetry.space_group_name_H-M   'P 1'
#
loop_
_entity.id
_entity.type
_entity.pdbx_description
1 polymer ?
#
loop_
_entity_poly.entity_id
_entity_poly.type
_entity_poly.pdbx_seq_one_letter_code
_entity_poly.pdbx_strand_id
1 'polypeptide(L)'
;MPQDTINVNLTHQALDIKHVNYYQPLLVYKCSKIKVETSTPKVKTLNLNINSFTKQIDALEKEGSNDQDAFDKEKAYLKKAIQAFFSAGEQGLRSVKLLIYKDSNESKEIKSQLQENRYTFVVLINTYSSTNDGGDGLTVYKDDYTHFKEDKHFFVFATKESEIKELFKNGSNSKAKIIVIHSKKEEHLHLRFISKYLHEASIFHSTNPYGLKFSGMNPITDSGDIDKLRKANINFYSLLNETGLDGVMAFKEGVTLEGAAIDELFTYHYIKYELTFELVRVWNVNNRQNSKLSALQLDGKKDNAYTTAIECKLKSFIDKGMIVSYSDLNVKIEPSQA
;
A
#
# COMPACT_ATOMS: atom_id res chain seq x y z
N MET A 1 23.82 -23.48 -34.74
CA MET A 1 22.67 -24.07 -34.00
C MET A 1 22.69 -25.57 -34.26
N PRO A 2 22.50 -26.44 -33.25
CA PRO A 2 21.31 -26.36 -32.39
C PRO A 2 21.49 -26.71 -30.89
N GLN A 3 20.42 -26.42 -30.15
CA GLN A 3 19.88 -27.18 -29.02
C GLN A 3 20.35 -26.96 -27.57
N ASP A 4 20.75 -25.75 -27.20
CA ASP A 4 20.47 -25.28 -25.84
C ASP A 4 19.69 -23.97 -25.91
N THR A 5 18.40 -24.13 -26.14
CA THR A 5 17.40 -23.09 -25.93
C THR A 5 17.54 -22.67 -24.47
N ILE A 6 18.19 -21.52 -24.23
CA ILE A 6 18.11 -20.84 -22.95
C ILE A 6 16.62 -20.58 -22.73
N ASN A 7 16.02 -21.38 -21.85
CA ASN A 7 14.75 -21.05 -21.25
C ASN A 7 15.00 -19.76 -20.46
N VAL A 8 14.75 -18.63 -21.10
CA VAL A 8 14.61 -17.35 -20.41
C VAL A 8 13.30 -17.48 -19.64
N ASN A 9 13.39 -18.06 -18.44
CA ASN A 9 12.31 -18.10 -17.49
C ASN A 9 12.11 -16.66 -17.02
N LEU A 10 11.25 -15.91 -17.72
CA LEU A 10 10.80 -14.55 -17.39
C LEU A 10 9.95 -14.49 -16.11
N THR A 11 10.01 -15.53 -15.27
CA THR A 11 9.59 -15.47 -13.88
C THR A 11 10.74 -14.93 -13.06
N HIS A 12 10.78 -13.61 -12.91
CA HIS A 12 11.54 -13.00 -11.82
C HIS A 12 11.07 -13.62 -10.50
N GLN A 13 11.88 -14.57 -10.01
CA GLN A 13 11.74 -15.17 -8.69
C GLN A 13 11.91 -14.05 -7.66
N ALA A 14 10.94 -13.95 -6.76
CA ALA A 14 10.90 -13.23 -5.50
C ALA A 14 12.12 -12.33 -5.16
N LEU A 15 11.83 -11.04 -4.94
CA LEU A 15 12.63 -10.11 -4.15
C LEU A 15 14.06 -9.85 -4.65
N ASP A 16 14.15 -9.00 -5.68
CA ASP A 16 15.40 -8.30 -5.92
C ASP A 16 15.59 -7.19 -4.86
N ILE A 17 16.60 -7.32 -4.00
CA ILE A 17 17.02 -6.32 -3.01
C ILE A 17 17.35 -4.96 -3.69
N LYS A 18 17.52 -4.94 -5.02
CA LYS A 18 17.73 -3.73 -5.82
C LYS A 18 16.43 -3.02 -6.25
N HIS A 19 15.25 -3.61 -6.04
CA HIS A 19 13.97 -3.05 -6.49
C HIS A 19 13.03 -2.77 -5.31
N VAL A 20 12.69 -1.50 -5.10
CA VAL A 20 11.60 -1.12 -4.18
C VAL A 20 10.28 -1.54 -4.78
N ASN A 21 9.48 -2.28 -4.00
CA ASN A 21 8.12 -2.67 -4.37
C ASN A 21 7.19 -1.45 -4.23
N TYR A 22 7.31 -0.55 -5.22
CA TYR A 22 6.68 0.76 -5.22
C TYR A 22 5.16 0.66 -5.37
N TYR A 23 4.74 -0.17 -6.33
CA TYR A 23 3.36 -0.35 -6.73
C TYR A 23 2.77 -1.67 -6.22
N GLN A 24 3.58 -2.52 -5.56
CA GLN A 24 3.09 -3.77 -4.99
C GLN A 24 2.95 -3.60 -3.48
N PRO A 25 1.73 -3.67 -2.92
CA PRO A 25 1.52 -3.54 -1.49
C PRO A 25 1.81 -4.85 -0.77
N LEU A 26 2.09 -4.75 0.53
CA LEU A 26 2.00 -5.89 1.45
C LEU A 26 0.58 -5.95 2.02
N LEU A 27 -0.14 -7.06 1.80
CA LEU A 27 -1.37 -7.32 2.51
C LEU A 27 -1.05 -8.00 3.84
N VAL A 28 -1.73 -7.56 4.90
CA VAL A 28 -1.53 -8.07 6.25
C VAL A 28 -2.87 -8.52 6.81
N TYR A 29 -2.94 -9.76 7.30
CA TYR A 29 -4.13 -10.36 7.89
C TYR A 29 -3.81 -10.96 9.26
N LYS A 30 -4.55 -10.55 10.29
CA LYS A 30 -4.45 -11.12 11.64
C LYS A 30 -5.44 -12.28 11.76
N CYS A 31 -4.96 -13.51 11.83
CA CYS A 31 -5.82 -14.68 11.90
C CYS A 31 -6.07 -15.14 13.33
N SER A 32 -7.12 -15.96 13.50
CA SER A 32 -7.40 -16.62 14.78
C SER A 32 -7.31 -18.15 14.72
N LYS A 33 -7.74 -18.76 13.61
CA LYS A 33 -7.83 -20.23 13.44
C LYS A 33 -6.91 -20.79 12.35
N ILE A 34 -6.28 -19.94 11.55
CA ILE A 34 -5.36 -20.37 10.49
C ILE A 34 -4.02 -20.77 11.13
N LYS A 35 -3.54 -21.97 10.79
CA LYS A 35 -2.24 -22.46 11.22
C LYS A 35 -1.11 -21.65 10.58
N VAL A 36 -0.32 -21.01 11.45
CA VAL A 36 0.96 -20.35 11.12
C VAL A 36 2.13 -21.28 11.43
N GLU A 37 3.33 -20.91 10.99
CA GLU A 37 4.54 -21.70 11.27
C GLU A 37 4.78 -21.89 12.76
N THR A 38 5.32 -23.06 13.13
CA THR A 38 5.63 -23.41 14.53
C THR A 38 6.98 -22.86 14.99
N SER A 39 7.90 -22.62 14.05
CA SER A 39 9.20 -21.99 14.27
C SER A 39 9.08 -20.47 14.24
N THR A 40 9.87 -19.78 15.06
CA THR A 40 9.92 -18.32 15.08
C THR A 40 10.58 -17.79 13.80
N PRO A 41 10.01 -16.77 13.13
CA PRO A 41 8.75 -16.08 13.44
C PRO A 41 7.50 -16.88 13.04
N LYS A 42 6.49 -16.91 13.91
CA LYS A 42 5.21 -17.62 13.69
C LYS A 42 4.29 -16.86 12.73
N VAL A 43 4.75 -16.67 11.50
CA VAL A 43 4.01 -16.01 10.43
C VAL A 43 3.85 -16.96 9.24
N LYS A 44 2.90 -16.66 8.35
CA LYS A 44 2.75 -17.36 7.08
C LYS A 44 2.69 -16.36 5.95
N THR A 45 3.61 -16.49 5.01
CA THR A 45 3.68 -15.61 3.84
C THR A 45 3.23 -16.34 2.59
N LEU A 46 2.28 -15.77 1.86
CA LEU A 46 1.76 -16.29 0.61
C LEU A 46 2.00 -15.30 -0.54
N ASN A 47 2.52 -15.81 -1.65
CA ASN A 47 2.62 -15.05 -2.90
C ASN A 47 1.41 -15.38 -3.78
N LEU A 48 0.42 -14.51 -3.73
CA LEU A 48 -0.87 -14.71 -4.38
C LEU A 48 -0.86 -14.12 -5.80
N ASN A 49 -1.51 -14.82 -6.72
CA ASN A 49 -1.75 -14.38 -8.09
C ASN A 49 -3.23 -14.57 -8.41
N ILE A 50 -3.81 -13.68 -9.22
CA ILE A 50 -5.22 -13.72 -9.64
C ILE A 50 -5.65 -15.11 -10.17
N ASN A 51 -4.75 -15.83 -10.83
CA ASN A 51 -5.04 -17.15 -11.42
C ASN A 51 -4.97 -18.31 -10.42
N SER A 52 -4.33 -18.13 -9.25
CA SER A 52 -4.00 -19.24 -8.35
C SER A 52 -4.31 -18.98 -6.87
N PHE A 53 -4.73 -17.77 -6.49
CA PHE A 53 -4.93 -17.42 -5.08
C PHE A 53 -5.95 -18.33 -4.41
N THR A 54 -7.01 -18.72 -5.12
CA THR A 54 -8.06 -19.60 -4.59
C THR A 54 -7.48 -20.93 -4.09
N LYS A 55 -6.63 -21.58 -4.88
CA LYS A 55 -5.98 -22.84 -4.49
C LYS A 55 -5.08 -22.67 -3.26
N GLN A 56 -4.34 -21.57 -3.18
CA GLN A 56 -3.44 -21.29 -2.06
C GLN A 56 -4.20 -21.00 -0.76
N ILE A 57 -5.33 -20.26 -0.84
CA ILE A 57 -6.18 -19.98 0.32
C ILE A 57 -6.95 -21.24 0.75
N ASP A 58 -7.43 -22.05 -0.20
CA ASP A 58 -8.14 -23.30 0.11
C ASP A 58 -7.20 -24.35 0.75
N ALA A 59 -5.90 -24.28 0.47
CA ALA A 59 -4.86 -25.13 1.09
C ALA A 59 -4.41 -24.65 2.47
N LEU A 60 -4.98 -23.58 3.02
CA LEU A 60 -4.73 -23.20 4.41
C LEU A 60 -5.21 -24.30 5.36
N GLU A 61 -4.45 -24.51 6.42
CA GLU A 61 -4.73 -25.52 7.44
C GLU A 61 -5.30 -24.86 8.69
N LYS A 62 -6.16 -25.60 9.40
CA LYS A 62 -6.69 -25.22 10.70
C LYS A 62 -5.65 -25.43 11.80
N GLU A 63 -5.63 -24.54 12.76
CA GLU A 63 -4.90 -24.71 14.01
C GLU A 63 -5.79 -25.32 15.10
N GLY A 64 -5.33 -26.40 15.74
CA GLY A 64 -6.08 -27.08 16.81
C GLY A 64 -7.18 -28.02 16.30
N SER A 65 -7.87 -28.68 17.24
CA SER A 65 -8.78 -29.81 16.96
C SER A 65 -10.24 -29.38 16.83
N ASN A 66 -10.70 -28.47 17.68
CA ASN A 66 -12.09 -28.00 17.77
C ASN A 66 -12.20 -26.62 17.10
N ASP A 67 -13.32 -26.32 16.42
CA ASP A 67 -13.61 -25.07 15.68
C ASP A 67 -13.46 -25.11 14.14
N GLN A 68 -13.81 -26.24 13.51
CA GLN A 68 -13.81 -26.37 12.05
C GLN A 68 -14.71 -25.31 11.36
N ASP A 69 -15.91 -25.08 11.88
CA ASP A 69 -16.85 -24.10 11.32
C ASP A 69 -16.30 -22.67 11.36
N ALA A 70 -15.66 -22.27 12.47
CA ALA A 70 -15.05 -20.95 12.59
C ALA A 70 -13.86 -20.79 11.62
N PHE A 71 -13.06 -21.84 11.45
CA PHE A 71 -11.96 -21.86 10.48
C PHE A 71 -12.47 -21.75 9.04
N ASP A 72 -13.51 -22.49 8.68
CA ASP A 72 -14.06 -22.44 7.31
C ASP A 72 -14.69 -21.09 7.00
N LYS A 73 -15.34 -20.44 7.98
CA LYS A 73 -15.84 -19.06 7.84
C LYS A 73 -14.71 -18.04 7.72
N GLU A 74 -13.67 -18.14 8.54
CA GLU A 74 -12.49 -17.26 8.46
C GLU A 74 -11.79 -17.39 7.09
N LYS A 75 -11.59 -18.62 6.62
CA LYS A 75 -11.01 -18.91 5.31
C LYS A 75 -11.89 -18.38 4.18
N ALA A 76 -13.20 -18.55 4.26
CA ALA A 76 -14.15 -18.02 3.27
C ALA A 76 -14.12 -16.47 3.24
N TYR A 77 -14.05 -15.82 4.40
CA TYR A 77 -13.91 -14.38 4.51
C TYR A 77 -12.60 -13.89 3.86
N LEU A 78 -11.46 -14.50 4.21
CA LEU A 78 -10.17 -14.15 3.61
C LEU A 78 -10.18 -14.36 2.09
N LYS A 79 -10.78 -15.46 1.61
CA LYS A 79 -10.94 -15.72 0.17
C LYS A 79 -11.74 -14.61 -0.52
N LYS A 80 -12.85 -14.16 0.08
CA LYS A 80 -13.64 -13.02 -0.44
C LYS A 80 -12.85 -11.71 -0.43
N ALA A 81 -12.08 -11.44 0.63
CA ALA A 81 -11.24 -10.25 0.72
C ALA A 81 -10.17 -10.22 -0.38
N ILE A 82 -9.45 -11.34 -0.58
CA ILE A 82 -8.45 -11.46 -1.66
C ILE A 82 -9.12 -11.43 -3.03
N GLN A 83 -10.29 -12.05 -3.19
CA GLN A 83 -11.07 -11.93 -4.42
C GLN A 83 -11.44 -10.46 -4.67
N ALA A 84 -11.83 -9.70 -3.65
CA ALA A 84 -12.15 -8.28 -3.77
C ALA A 84 -10.94 -7.48 -4.27
N PHE A 85 -9.74 -7.74 -3.73
CA PHE A 85 -8.48 -7.16 -4.21
C PHE A 85 -8.24 -7.40 -5.71
N PHE A 86 -8.49 -8.61 -6.20
CA PHE A 86 -8.34 -8.96 -7.61
C PHE A 86 -9.54 -8.60 -8.51
N SER A 87 -10.70 -8.30 -7.92
CA SER A 87 -11.96 -8.05 -8.64
C SER A 87 -12.17 -6.63 -9.14
N ALA A 88 -11.16 -5.76 -9.02
CA ALA A 88 -11.20 -4.44 -9.66
C ALA A 88 -11.19 -4.64 -11.19
N GLY A 89 -12.38 -4.60 -11.81
CA GLY A 89 -12.66 -4.90 -13.21
C GLY A 89 -11.50 -4.57 -14.16
N GLU A 90 -10.86 -5.66 -14.64
CA GLU A 90 -9.85 -5.78 -15.71
C GLU A 90 -8.52 -4.99 -15.58
N GLN A 91 -8.40 -4.01 -14.70
CA GLN A 91 -7.23 -3.11 -14.58
C GLN A 91 -6.78 -2.91 -13.11
N GLY A 92 -6.60 -4.02 -12.38
CA GLY A 92 -6.01 -4.02 -11.04
C GLY A 92 -4.67 -4.76 -10.99
N LEU A 93 -4.04 -4.76 -9.81
CA LEU A 93 -2.85 -5.58 -9.58
C LEU A 93 -3.17 -7.07 -9.74
N ARG A 94 -2.27 -7.82 -10.39
CA ARG A 94 -2.46 -9.25 -10.69
C ARG A 94 -1.74 -10.20 -9.73
N SER A 95 -0.89 -9.66 -8.88
CA SER A 95 -0.16 -10.41 -7.86
C SER A 95 0.06 -9.56 -6.61
N VAL A 96 0.08 -10.22 -5.45
CA VAL A 96 0.29 -9.55 -4.17
C VAL A 96 0.87 -10.51 -3.15
N LYS A 97 1.66 -10.00 -2.20
CA LYS A 97 2.13 -10.78 -1.06
C LYS A 97 1.16 -10.59 0.10
N LEU A 98 0.74 -11.70 0.70
CA LEU A 98 -0.09 -11.73 1.91
C LEU A 98 0.75 -12.26 3.07
N LEU A 99 0.80 -11.52 4.16
CA LEU A 99 1.36 -11.94 5.44
C LEU A 99 0.23 -12.23 6.41
N ILE A 100 0.24 -13.42 6.98
CA ILE A 100 -0.71 -13.88 7.99
C ILE A 100 0.05 -14.06 9.31
N TYR A 101 -0.47 -13.48 10.38
CA TYR A 101 0.07 -13.62 11.73
C TYR A 101 -1.08 -13.75 12.74
N LYS A 102 -0.76 -14.13 13.99
CA LYS A 102 -1.76 -14.42 15.01
C LYS A 102 -1.69 -13.48 16.20
N ASP A 103 -0.57 -13.49 16.93
CA ASP A 103 -0.45 -12.70 18.15
C ASP A 103 0.28 -11.37 17.91
N SER A 104 0.07 -10.44 18.83
CA SER A 104 0.59 -9.07 18.72
C SER A 104 2.12 -9.02 18.70
N ASN A 105 2.81 -9.96 19.34
CA ASN A 105 4.27 -9.99 19.34
C ASN A 105 4.86 -10.33 17.97
N GLU A 106 4.18 -11.16 17.20
CA GLU A 106 4.52 -11.61 15.86
C GLU A 106 4.33 -10.50 14.84
N SER A 107 3.52 -9.47 15.15
CA SER A 107 3.39 -8.28 14.31
C SER A 107 4.71 -7.51 14.13
N LYS A 108 5.71 -7.75 14.98
CA LYS A 108 7.09 -7.26 14.77
C LYS A 108 7.70 -7.76 13.46
N GLU A 109 7.29 -8.93 12.98
CA GLU A 109 7.76 -9.47 11.71
C GLU A 109 7.28 -8.66 10.51
N ILE A 110 6.16 -7.93 10.63
CA ILE A 110 5.74 -6.96 9.61
C ILE A 110 6.85 -5.93 9.41
N LYS A 111 7.48 -5.48 10.49
CA LYS A 111 8.59 -4.53 10.43
C LYS A 111 9.81 -5.14 9.71
N SER A 112 10.18 -6.38 10.00
CA SER A 112 11.24 -7.10 9.29
C SER A 112 10.96 -7.15 7.79
N GLN A 113 9.73 -7.55 7.41
CA GLN A 113 9.31 -7.64 6.01
C GLN A 113 9.28 -6.28 5.32
N LEU A 114 8.97 -5.20 6.04
CA LEU A 114 9.01 -3.84 5.51
C LEU A 114 10.44 -3.38 5.23
N GLN A 115 11.39 -3.73 6.10
CA GLN A 115 12.80 -3.38 5.94
C GLN A 115 13.45 -4.15 4.79
N GLU A 116 13.18 -5.45 4.68
CA GLU A 116 13.78 -6.32 3.66
C GLU A 116 13.23 -6.04 2.26
N ASN A 117 11.92 -5.89 2.14
CA ASN A 117 11.23 -5.87 0.84
C ASN A 117 10.80 -4.47 0.38
N ARG A 118 11.03 -3.46 1.24
CA ARG A 118 10.79 -2.03 0.99
C ARG A 118 9.41 -1.73 0.38
N TYR A 119 8.35 -2.30 0.94
CA TYR A 119 6.99 -1.99 0.48
C TYR A 119 6.66 -0.52 0.76
N THR A 120 6.08 0.19 -0.20
CA THR A 120 5.60 1.56 0.06
C THR A 120 4.25 1.56 0.78
N PHE A 121 3.39 0.59 0.45
CA PHE A 121 2.06 0.45 1.03
C PHE A 121 1.92 -0.84 1.84
N VAL A 122 1.30 -0.71 3.01
CA VAL A 122 0.86 -1.81 3.87
C VAL A 122 -0.64 -1.71 4.02
N VAL A 123 -1.35 -2.77 3.67
CA VAL A 123 -2.81 -2.79 3.64
C VAL A 123 -3.30 -3.83 4.63
N LEU A 124 -4.05 -3.36 5.61
CA LEU A 124 -4.52 -4.18 6.72
C LEU A 124 -5.93 -4.68 6.39
N ILE A 125 -6.04 -5.99 6.20
CA ILE A 125 -7.31 -6.66 5.89
C ILE A 125 -8.10 -6.83 7.18
N ASN A 126 -9.34 -6.33 7.23
CA ASN A 126 -10.22 -6.57 8.38
C ASN A 126 -10.34 -8.07 8.68
N THR A 127 -10.48 -8.42 9.95
CA THR A 127 -10.51 -9.84 10.36
C THR A 127 -11.92 -10.36 10.42
N TYR A 128 -12.07 -11.67 10.29
CA TYR A 128 -13.36 -12.31 10.56
C TYR A 128 -13.75 -12.16 12.04
N SER A 129 -15.02 -11.81 12.31
CA SER A 129 -15.62 -11.84 13.64
C SER A 129 -16.97 -12.56 13.56
N SER A 130 -17.23 -13.46 14.50
CA SER A 130 -18.46 -14.26 14.53
C SER A 130 -19.69 -13.48 15.01
N THR A 131 -19.49 -12.31 15.63
CA THR A 131 -20.58 -11.51 16.23
C THR A 131 -20.95 -10.27 15.42
N ASN A 132 -20.09 -9.83 14.49
CA ASN A 132 -20.30 -8.69 13.58
C ASN A 132 -19.58 -8.99 12.26
N ASP A 133 -20.13 -8.61 11.09
CA ASP A 133 -19.65 -8.89 9.71
C ASP A 133 -18.15 -8.59 9.39
N GLY A 134 -17.20 -9.17 10.12
CA GLY A 134 -15.80 -8.76 10.21
C GLY A 134 -15.53 -7.64 11.23
N GLY A 135 -14.39 -7.69 11.93
CA GLY A 135 -13.95 -6.66 12.87
C GLY A 135 -13.57 -5.35 12.17
N ASP A 136 -13.69 -4.21 12.86
CA ASP A 136 -13.17 -2.93 12.37
C ASP A 136 -11.65 -2.93 12.44
N GLY A 137 -10.97 -2.64 11.32
CA GLY A 137 -9.51 -2.67 11.24
C GLY A 137 -8.84 -1.72 12.23
N LEU A 138 -9.46 -0.58 12.53
CA LEU A 138 -8.92 0.37 13.52
C LEU A 138 -8.92 -0.19 14.94
N THR A 139 -9.82 -1.12 15.24
CA THR A 139 -9.89 -1.84 16.52
C THR A 139 -8.94 -3.03 16.53
N VAL A 140 -9.01 -3.85 15.49
CA VAL A 140 -8.29 -5.13 15.39
C VAL A 140 -6.78 -4.94 15.47
N TYR A 141 -6.26 -3.91 14.80
CA TYR A 141 -4.82 -3.66 14.66
C TYR A 141 -4.28 -2.65 15.68
N LYS A 142 -5.12 -2.18 16.60
CA LYS A 142 -4.76 -1.08 17.51
C LYS A 142 -3.51 -1.37 18.33
N ASP A 143 -3.47 -2.54 18.96
CA ASP A 143 -2.36 -2.93 19.84
C ASP A 143 -1.11 -3.29 19.02
N ASP A 144 -1.32 -3.88 17.84
CA ASP A 144 -0.25 -4.36 16.96
C ASP A 144 0.47 -3.20 16.24
N TYR A 145 -0.24 -2.13 15.91
CA TYR A 145 0.26 -1.01 15.11
C TYR A 145 1.55 -0.40 15.69
N THR A 146 1.67 -0.38 17.02
CA THR A 146 2.87 0.15 17.70
C THR A 146 4.15 -0.61 17.39
N HIS A 147 4.06 -1.88 16.97
CA HIS A 147 5.20 -2.73 16.68
C HIS A 147 5.77 -2.55 15.28
N PHE A 148 4.99 -2.04 14.33
CA PHE A 148 5.39 -1.92 12.93
C PHE A 148 5.16 -0.52 12.32
N LYS A 149 4.63 0.46 13.08
CA LYS A 149 4.50 1.83 12.60
C LYS A 149 5.87 2.41 12.23
N GLU A 150 5.96 2.95 11.02
CA GLU A 150 7.09 3.77 10.57
C GLU A 150 6.59 4.85 9.61
N ASP A 151 7.15 6.06 9.72
CA ASP A 151 6.73 7.22 8.91
C ASP A 151 7.11 7.10 7.42
N LYS A 152 7.78 6.02 7.04
CA LYS A 152 8.20 5.77 5.64
C LYS A 152 7.08 5.14 4.82
N HIS A 153 6.20 4.37 5.45
CA HIS A 153 5.18 3.58 4.75
C HIS A 153 3.80 4.23 4.82
N PHE A 154 3.00 3.97 3.79
CA PHE A 154 1.56 4.26 3.81
C PHE A 154 0.83 3.08 4.41
N PHE A 155 0.03 3.33 5.45
CA PHE A 155 -0.82 2.31 6.07
C PHE A 155 -2.27 2.53 5.66
N VAL A 156 -2.88 1.50 5.08
CA VAL A 156 -4.27 1.53 4.63
C VAL A 156 -5.11 0.68 5.58
N PHE A 157 -6.08 1.33 6.24
CA PHE A 157 -7.03 0.70 7.14
C PHE A 157 -8.44 0.77 6.54
N ALA A 158 -9.26 -0.22 6.87
CA ALA A 158 -10.70 -0.17 6.63
C ALA A 158 -11.46 0.02 7.93
N THR A 159 -12.47 0.88 7.89
CA THR A 159 -13.38 1.10 9.02
C THR A 159 -14.82 0.93 8.57
N LYS A 160 -15.69 0.57 9.50
CA LYS A 160 -17.14 0.56 9.31
C LYS A 160 -17.82 1.78 9.93
N GLU A 161 -17.07 2.53 10.74
CA GLU A 161 -17.55 3.70 11.43
C GLU A 161 -17.51 4.91 10.49
N SER A 162 -18.42 5.86 10.73
CA SER A 162 -18.41 7.17 10.08
C SER A 162 -17.47 8.17 10.79
N GLU A 163 -16.85 7.75 11.90
CA GLU A 163 -15.99 8.56 12.76
C GLU A 163 -14.81 7.74 13.26
N ILE A 164 -13.68 8.38 13.54
CA ILE A 164 -12.50 7.73 14.11
C ILE A 164 -12.71 7.53 15.62
N LYS A 165 -13.05 6.29 16.02
CA LYS A 165 -13.35 5.98 17.43
C LYS A 165 -12.18 5.39 18.23
N GLU A 166 -11.10 4.94 17.57
CA GLU A 166 -10.04 4.18 18.22
C GLU A 166 -8.62 4.67 17.94
N LEU A 167 -7.77 3.89 17.25
CA LEU A 167 -6.32 4.02 17.08
C LEU A 167 -5.80 5.45 16.85
N PHE A 168 -6.62 6.31 16.25
CA PHE A 168 -6.28 7.70 15.89
C PHE A 168 -7.21 8.79 16.49
N LYS A 169 -8.13 8.43 17.42
CA LYS A 169 -9.06 9.39 18.03
C LYS A 169 -8.34 10.42 18.90
N ASN A 170 -7.44 9.95 19.78
CA ASN A 170 -6.74 10.74 20.80
C ASN A 170 -5.23 10.41 20.91
N GLY A 171 -4.65 9.79 19.87
CA GLY A 171 -3.30 9.22 19.94
C GLY A 171 -2.18 10.19 19.54
N SER A 172 -0.97 9.91 20.03
CA SER A 172 0.30 10.51 19.55
C SER A 172 0.76 9.96 18.18
N ASN A 173 -0.01 9.06 17.58
CA ASN A 173 0.32 8.44 16.30
C ASN A 173 0.18 9.45 15.17
N SER A 174 1.22 9.56 14.34
CA SER A 174 1.19 10.35 13.12
C SER A 174 0.05 9.91 12.20
N LYS A 175 -0.59 10.88 11.55
CA LYS A 175 -1.68 10.70 10.59
C LYS A 175 -1.24 10.90 9.14
N ALA A 176 -0.01 11.39 8.91
CA ALA A 176 0.48 11.90 7.62
C ALA A 176 0.48 10.87 6.48
N LYS A 177 0.58 9.57 6.78
CA LYS A 177 0.56 8.49 5.78
C LYS A 177 -0.44 7.38 6.12
N ILE A 178 -1.47 7.75 6.89
CA ILE A 178 -2.54 6.84 7.26
C ILE A 178 -3.71 7.10 6.33
N ILE A 179 -4.16 6.07 5.62
CA ILE A 179 -5.31 6.14 4.74
C ILE A 179 -6.39 5.29 5.38
N VAL A 180 -7.49 5.91 5.76
CA VAL A 180 -8.65 5.21 6.31
C VAL A 180 -9.76 5.24 5.28
N ILE A 181 -10.34 4.07 5.01
CA ILE A 181 -11.37 3.90 3.99
C ILE A 181 -12.59 3.26 4.64
N HIS A 182 -13.73 3.94 4.55
CA HIS A 182 -15.00 3.40 4.98
C HIS A 182 -15.45 2.30 4.02
N SER A 183 -15.61 1.09 4.52
CA SER A 183 -16.08 -0.06 3.72
C SER A 183 -17.39 -0.57 4.29
N LYS A 184 -18.46 -0.43 3.52
CA LYS A 184 -19.75 -1.04 3.86
C LYS A 184 -19.67 -2.56 3.69
N LYS A 185 -20.22 -3.31 4.65
CA LYS A 185 -20.37 -4.78 4.59
C LYS A 185 -19.05 -5.49 4.20
N GLU A 186 -19.15 -6.61 3.47
CA GLU A 186 -18.03 -7.36 2.88
C GLU A 186 -17.62 -6.83 1.48
N GLU A 187 -17.78 -5.54 1.19
CA GLU A 187 -17.41 -4.98 -0.13
C GLU A 187 -15.89 -4.83 -0.30
N HIS A 188 -15.16 -4.72 0.83
CA HIS A 188 -13.72 -4.54 0.91
C HIS A 188 -13.20 -3.40 0.03
N LEU A 189 -13.83 -2.22 0.11
CA LEU A 189 -13.50 -1.04 -0.70
C LEU A 189 -11.99 -0.72 -0.67
N HIS A 190 -11.37 -0.76 0.51
CA HIS A 190 -9.93 -0.51 0.66
C HIS A 190 -9.03 -1.42 -0.20
N LEU A 191 -9.38 -2.70 -0.37
CA LEU A 191 -8.62 -3.65 -1.17
C LEU A 191 -8.81 -3.41 -2.66
N ARG A 192 -10.06 -3.13 -3.08
CA ARG A 192 -10.37 -2.76 -4.47
C ARG A 192 -9.66 -1.46 -4.85
N PHE A 193 -9.72 -0.48 -3.95
CA PHE A 193 -9.08 0.82 -4.11
C PHE A 193 -7.58 0.67 -4.31
N ILE A 194 -6.87 0.04 -3.36
CA ILE A 194 -5.41 0.00 -3.42
C ILE A 194 -4.91 -0.79 -4.63
N SER A 195 -5.61 -1.88 -5.01
CA SER A 195 -5.29 -2.68 -6.19
C SER A 195 -5.41 -1.86 -7.48
N LYS A 196 -6.50 -1.11 -7.64
CA LYS A 196 -6.72 -0.25 -8.82
C LYS A 196 -5.80 0.96 -8.83
N TYR A 197 -5.73 1.68 -7.70
CA TYR A 197 -4.92 2.88 -7.55
C TYR A 197 -3.45 2.62 -7.86
N LEU A 198 -2.86 1.57 -7.28
CA LEU A 198 -1.46 1.25 -7.52
C LEU A 198 -1.21 0.71 -8.93
N HIS A 199 -2.19 0.05 -9.54
CA HIS A 199 -2.10 -0.33 -10.96
C HIS A 199 -2.05 0.91 -11.86
N GLU A 200 -2.98 1.84 -11.70
CA GLU A 200 -2.99 3.09 -12.47
C GLU A 200 -1.72 3.91 -12.21
N ALA A 201 -1.29 4.02 -10.95
CA ALA A 201 -0.05 4.71 -10.59
C ALA A 201 1.20 4.02 -11.16
N SER A 202 1.19 2.71 -11.40
CA SER A 202 2.30 2.01 -12.06
C SER A 202 2.44 2.37 -13.54
N ILE A 203 1.36 2.86 -14.17
CA ILE A 203 1.30 3.26 -15.57
C ILE A 203 1.59 4.77 -15.70
N PHE A 204 0.94 5.58 -14.87
CA PHE A 204 0.95 7.04 -15.01
C PHE A 204 1.90 7.76 -14.03
N HIS A 205 2.37 7.08 -12.98
CA HIS A 205 3.20 7.62 -11.89
C HIS A 205 2.59 8.76 -11.05
N SER A 206 1.60 9.47 -11.57
CA SER A 206 0.74 10.44 -10.89
C SER A 206 -0.71 10.10 -11.23
N THR A 207 -1.49 9.69 -10.23
CA THR A 207 -2.87 9.24 -10.41
C THR A 207 -3.70 9.81 -9.28
N ASN A 208 -4.79 10.51 -9.60
CA ASN A 208 -5.68 11.03 -8.60
C ASN A 208 -6.63 9.92 -8.10
N PRO A 209 -6.66 9.60 -6.79
CA PRO A 209 -7.59 8.62 -6.23
C PRO A 209 -9.06 9.04 -6.33
N TYR A 210 -9.35 10.35 -6.38
CA TYR A 210 -10.69 10.87 -6.52
C TYR A 210 -11.26 10.53 -7.90
N GLY A 211 -12.49 10.03 -7.94
CA GLY A 211 -13.14 9.67 -9.21
C GLY A 211 -12.96 8.20 -9.61
N LEU A 212 -12.14 7.41 -8.89
CA LEU A 212 -11.96 5.99 -9.18
C LEU A 212 -13.29 5.23 -9.10
N LYS A 213 -13.62 4.50 -10.16
CA LYS A 213 -14.87 3.74 -10.29
C LYS A 213 -14.64 2.26 -10.05
N PHE A 214 -15.62 1.61 -9.44
CA PHE A 214 -15.57 0.19 -9.18
C PHE A 214 -16.92 -0.47 -9.51
N SER A 215 -16.87 -1.64 -10.13
CA SER A 215 -18.06 -2.42 -10.46
C SER A 215 -18.65 -3.09 -9.22
N GLY A 216 -19.98 -3.02 -9.08
CA GLY A 216 -20.71 -3.76 -8.04
C GLY A 216 -20.54 -3.23 -6.62
N MET A 217 -20.17 -1.95 -6.45
CA MET A 217 -20.15 -1.29 -5.14
C MET A 217 -21.33 -0.36 -4.94
N ASN A 218 -21.84 -0.30 -3.72
CA ASN A 218 -22.98 0.52 -3.36
C ASN A 218 -22.48 1.88 -2.83
N PRO A 219 -22.88 3.00 -3.46
CA PRO A 219 -22.47 4.31 -2.98
C PRO A 219 -23.14 4.65 -1.64
N ILE A 220 -22.45 5.42 -0.80
CA ILE A 220 -23.05 6.13 0.32
C ILE A 220 -23.87 7.29 -0.24
N THR A 221 -25.16 7.34 0.10
CA THR A 221 -26.09 8.38 -0.36
C THR A 221 -26.64 9.25 0.77
N ASP A 222 -26.42 8.86 2.03
CA ASP A 222 -26.85 9.64 3.19
C ASP A 222 -25.90 10.83 3.40
N SER A 223 -26.44 12.04 3.35
CA SER A 223 -25.64 13.27 3.47
C SER A 223 -25.04 13.45 4.86
N GLY A 224 -25.71 12.97 5.92
CA GLY A 224 -25.20 13.06 7.28
C GLY A 224 -23.98 12.16 7.50
N ASP A 225 -23.99 10.96 6.95
CA ASP A 225 -22.85 10.05 6.95
C ASP A 225 -21.69 10.59 6.11
N ILE A 226 -21.97 11.12 4.91
CA ILE A 226 -20.97 11.77 4.05
C ILE A 226 -20.28 12.91 4.80
N ASP A 227 -21.05 13.79 5.45
CA ASP A 227 -20.52 14.92 6.21
C ASP A 227 -19.62 14.48 7.37
N LYS A 228 -19.98 13.40 8.07
CA LYS A 228 -19.16 12.83 9.16
C LYS A 228 -17.85 12.26 8.61
N LEU A 229 -17.92 11.47 7.54
CA LEU A 229 -16.77 10.85 6.91
C LEU A 229 -15.77 11.90 6.41
N ARG A 230 -16.27 12.95 5.74
CA ARG A 230 -15.45 14.07 5.25
C ARG A 230 -14.78 14.83 6.39
N LYS A 231 -15.53 15.19 7.44
CA LYS A 231 -14.97 15.85 8.63
C LYS A 231 -13.91 15.01 9.34
N ALA A 232 -13.99 13.69 9.20
CA ALA A 232 -13.03 12.75 9.77
C ALA A 232 -11.85 12.40 8.83
N ASN A 233 -11.79 12.99 7.62
CA ASN A 233 -10.83 12.62 6.56
C ASN A 233 -10.82 11.10 6.24
N ILE A 234 -11.99 10.47 6.32
CA ILE A 234 -12.17 9.08 5.93
C ILE A 234 -12.60 9.05 4.47
N ASN A 235 -11.93 8.25 3.66
CA ASN A 235 -12.28 8.10 2.25
C ASN A 235 -13.44 7.12 2.09
N PHE A 236 -14.30 7.33 1.11
CA PHE A 236 -15.50 6.50 0.91
C PHE A 236 -15.92 6.44 -0.56
N TYR A 237 -16.92 5.61 -0.86
CA TYR A 237 -17.51 5.50 -2.20
C TYR A 237 -18.88 6.17 -2.22
N SER A 238 -19.10 7.14 -3.11
CA SER A 238 -20.37 7.89 -3.19
C SER A 238 -20.61 8.40 -4.63
N LEU A 239 -21.70 9.14 -4.84
CA LEU A 239 -22.01 9.83 -6.09
C LEU A 239 -21.18 11.12 -6.20
N LEU A 240 -20.61 11.41 -7.38
CA LEU A 240 -19.80 12.62 -7.59
C LEU A 240 -20.60 13.92 -7.36
N ASN A 241 -21.83 13.96 -7.85
CA ASN A 241 -22.85 14.96 -7.58
C ASN A 241 -23.74 14.47 -6.43
N GLU A 242 -23.43 14.92 -5.21
CA GLU A 242 -24.07 14.49 -3.95
C GLU A 242 -25.56 14.91 -3.83
N THR A 243 -26.20 15.30 -4.94
CA THR A 243 -27.55 15.90 -5.00
C THR A 243 -28.45 15.37 -6.14
N GLY A 244 -28.09 14.32 -6.90
CA GLY A 244 -28.89 13.91 -8.07
C GLY A 244 -28.95 12.42 -8.40
N LEU A 245 -30.10 12.00 -8.95
CA LEU A 245 -30.42 10.66 -9.48
C LEU A 245 -29.47 10.19 -10.61
N ASP A 246 -28.70 11.10 -11.22
CA ASP A 246 -27.79 10.85 -12.35
C ASP A 246 -26.31 10.83 -11.94
N GLY A 247 -26.02 10.35 -10.73
CA GLY A 247 -24.67 10.43 -10.19
C GLY A 247 -23.70 9.36 -10.65
N VAL A 248 -22.50 9.81 -11.03
CA VAL A 248 -21.38 8.91 -11.30
C VAL A 248 -20.83 8.42 -9.98
N MET A 249 -20.94 7.11 -9.73
CA MET A 249 -20.40 6.47 -8.53
C MET A 249 -18.87 6.44 -8.57
N ALA A 250 -18.22 6.98 -7.54
CA ALA A 250 -16.78 7.12 -7.49
C ALA A 250 -16.22 7.16 -6.06
N PHE A 251 -14.92 6.90 -5.95
CA PHE A 251 -14.14 7.14 -4.74
C PHE A 251 -14.02 8.63 -4.45
N LYS A 252 -14.16 9.00 -3.17
CA LYS A 252 -14.22 10.37 -2.67
C LYS A 252 -13.11 10.67 -1.66
N GLU A 253 -12.88 11.97 -1.50
CA GLU A 253 -11.84 12.63 -0.70
C GLU A 253 -10.42 12.43 -1.24
N GLY A 254 -9.91 11.20 -1.33
CA GLY A 254 -8.57 10.96 -1.87
C GLY A 254 -7.43 11.46 -0.97
N VAL A 255 -7.65 11.46 0.35
CA VAL A 255 -6.77 12.06 1.36
C VAL A 255 -6.27 11.07 2.40
N THR A 256 -5.16 11.40 3.04
CA THR A 256 -4.73 10.76 4.28
C THR A 256 -5.58 11.25 5.45
N LEU A 257 -5.45 10.60 6.60
CA LEU A 257 -6.22 10.95 7.80
C LEU A 257 -5.87 12.35 8.34
N GLU A 258 -4.71 12.90 7.95
CA GLU A 258 -4.34 14.30 8.22
C GLU A 258 -5.00 15.29 7.24
N GLY A 259 -5.58 14.81 6.15
CA GLY A 259 -6.22 15.62 5.11
C GLY A 259 -5.29 15.97 3.94
N ALA A 260 -4.08 15.42 3.89
CA ALA A 260 -3.16 15.62 2.78
C ALA A 260 -3.52 14.71 1.58
N ALA A 261 -3.35 15.21 0.36
CA ALA A 261 -3.70 14.47 -0.85
C ALA A 261 -2.79 13.23 -1.05
N ILE A 262 -3.40 12.06 -1.27
CA ILE A 262 -2.65 10.79 -1.38
C ILE A 262 -1.76 10.77 -2.62
N ASP A 263 -2.26 11.31 -3.74
CA ASP A 263 -1.55 11.36 -5.02
C ASP A 263 -0.31 12.24 -4.94
N GLU A 264 -0.41 13.43 -4.36
CA GLU A 264 0.74 14.32 -4.16
C GLU A 264 1.80 13.69 -3.27
N LEU A 265 1.39 13.15 -2.11
CA LEU A 265 2.31 12.51 -1.17
C LEU A 265 3.01 11.29 -1.77
N PHE A 266 2.27 10.46 -2.52
CA PHE A 266 2.84 9.29 -3.16
C PHE A 266 3.76 9.66 -4.34
N THR A 267 3.36 10.64 -5.15
CA THR A 267 4.20 11.17 -6.24
C THR A 267 5.50 11.76 -5.70
N TYR A 268 5.42 12.52 -4.61
CA TYR A 268 6.61 13.06 -3.93
C TYR A 268 7.51 11.96 -3.37
N HIS A 269 6.92 10.93 -2.74
CA HIS A 269 7.66 9.76 -2.30
C HIS A 269 8.41 9.10 -3.48
N TYR A 270 7.78 9.05 -4.67
CA TYR A 270 8.36 8.42 -5.86
C TYR A 270 9.54 9.19 -6.40
N ILE A 271 9.37 10.50 -6.54
CA ILE A 271 10.45 11.41 -6.94
C ILE A 271 11.63 11.28 -5.97
N LYS A 272 11.40 11.35 -4.66
CA LYS A 272 12.46 11.22 -3.64
C LYS A 272 13.22 9.90 -3.77
N TYR A 273 12.50 8.80 -3.98
CA TYR A 273 13.10 7.48 -4.15
C TYR A 273 13.96 7.40 -5.40
N GLU A 274 13.41 7.79 -6.55
CA GLU A 274 14.09 7.72 -7.84
C GLU A 274 15.34 8.61 -7.88
N LEU A 275 15.28 9.79 -7.25
CA LEU A 275 16.46 10.64 -7.08
C LEU A 275 17.52 9.96 -6.19
N THR A 276 17.10 9.33 -5.10
CA THR A 276 18.02 8.59 -4.21
C THR A 276 18.68 7.41 -4.94
N PHE A 277 17.90 6.65 -5.71
CA PHE A 277 18.40 5.55 -6.52
C PHE A 277 19.43 6.03 -7.54
N GLU A 278 19.15 7.14 -8.23
CA GLU A 278 20.04 7.72 -9.22
C GLU A 278 21.36 8.19 -8.58
N LEU A 279 21.30 8.83 -7.40
CA LEU A 279 22.51 9.19 -6.65
C LEU A 279 23.36 7.97 -6.28
N VAL A 280 22.74 6.90 -5.80
CA VAL A 280 23.42 5.64 -5.46
C VAL A 280 24.03 4.99 -6.70
N ARG A 281 23.34 5.03 -7.84
CA ARG A 281 23.83 4.53 -9.14
C ARG A 281 25.11 5.26 -9.54
N VAL A 282 25.09 6.59 -9.57
CA VAL A 282 26.25 7.43 -9.91
C VAL A 282 27.40 7.21 -8.92
N TRP A 283 27.09 7.08 -7.63
CA TRP A 283 28.10 6.81 -6.59
C TRP A 283 28.84 5.49 -6.84
N ASN A 284 28.11 4.43 -7.17
CA ASN A 284 28.68 3.11 -7.44
C ASN A 284 29.52 3.09 -8.73
N VAL A 285 29.05 3.74 -9.81
CA VAL A 285 29.80 3.83 -11.08
C VAL A 285 31.13 4.54 -10.92
N ASN A 286 31.21 5.53 -10.03
CA ASN A 286 32.44 6.28 -9.75
C ASN A 286 33.33 5.64 -8.67
N ASN A 287 33.24 4.32 -8.47
CA ASN A 287 34.02 3.54 -7.50
C ASN A 287 34.00 4.10 -6.08
N ARG A 288 32.95 4.83 -5.69
CA ARG A 288 32.84 5.50 -4.37
C ARG A 288 33.98 6.49 -4.07
N GLN A 289 34.79 6.86 -5.07
CA GLN A 289 35.98 7.72 -4.90
C GLN A 289 35.63 9.21 -4.86
N ASN A 290 34.37 9.58 -5.05
CA ASN A 290 33.95 10.98 -5.16
C ASN A 290 33.47 11.56 -3.82
N SER A 291 34.34 12.32 -3.15
CA SER A 291 34.05 13.08 -1.92
C SER A 291 33.09 14.28 -2.09
N LYS A 292 32.36 14.35 -3.22
CA LYS A 292 31.62 15.54 -3.68
C LYS A 292 30.09 15.41 -3.58
N LEU A 293 29.56 14.35 -2.97
CA LEU A 293 28.12 14.21 -2.74
C LEU A 293 27.58 15.34 -1.86
N SER A 294 28.41 15.88 -0.95
CA SER A 294 28.14 17.08 -0.16
C SER A 294 28.13 18.40 -0.95
N ALA A 295 28.44 18.39 -2.24
CA ALA A 295 28.55 19.56 -3.11
C ALA A 295 27.54 19.52 -4.29
N LEU A 296 26.39 18.87 -4.13
CA LEU A 296 25.27 18.99 -5.07
C LEU A 296 24.88 20.46 -5.22
N GLN A 297 24.96 20.97 -6.45
CA GLN A 297 24.52 22.31 -6.81
C GLN A 297 23.57 22.18 -8.00
N LEU A 298 22.31 22.58 -7.85
CA LEU A 298 21.32 22.63 -8.94
C LEU A 298 21.24 24.05 -9.57
N ASP A 299 22.28 24.87 -9.35
CA ASP A 299 22.36 26.28 -9.77
C ASP A 299 23.16 26.48 -11.07
N GLY A 300 23.61 25.39 -11.71
CA GLY A 300 24.37 25.41 -12.96
C GLY A 300 25.79 25.98 -12.88
N LYS A 301 26.34 26.24 -11.69
CA LYS A 301 27.65 26.92 -11.55
C LYS A 301 28.87 26.00 -11.49
N LYS A 302 28.69 24.70 -11.26
CA LYS A 302 29.76 23.69 -11.37
C LYS A 302 29.20 22.27 -11.48
N ASP A 303 29.22 21.72 -12.68
CA ASP A 303 28.77 20.35 -12.94
C ASP A 303 29.67 19.33 -12.24
N ASN A 304 29.11 18.62 -11.28
CA ASN A 304 29.63 17.33 -10.87
C ASN A 304 28.68 16.24 -11.39
N ALA A 305 29.19 15.02 -11.56
CA ALA A 305 28.41 13.92 -12.13
C ALA A 305 27.07 13.65 -11.41
N TYR A 306 26.95 14.02 -10.12
CA TYR A 306 25.69 13.90 -9.38
C TYR A 306 24.69 14.98 -9.76
N THR A 307 25.12 16.25 -9.86
CA THR A 307 24.28 17.35 -10.34
C THR A 307 23.68 17.03 -11.70
N THR A 308 24.52 16.70 -12.69
CA THR A 308 24.06 16.43 -14.06
C THR A 308 23.09 15.25 -14.11
N ALA A 309 23.35 14.18 -13.35
CA ALA A 309 22.45 13.02 -13.30
C ALA A 309 21.08 13.38 -12.70
N ILE A 310 21.07 14.22 -11.65
CA ILE A 310 19.82 14.67 -11.02
C ILE A 310 19.05 15.60 -11.94
N GLU A 311 19.70 16.53 -12.64
CA GLU A 311 19.06 17.38 -13.64
C GLU A 311 18.45 16.56 -14.79
N CYS A 312 19.17 15.57 -15.32
CA CYS A 312 18.63 14.66 -16.32
C CYS A 312 17.38 13.91 -15.81
N LYS A 313 17.41 13.46 -14.55
CA LYS A 313 16.28 12.76 -13.94
C LYS A 313 15.06 13.68 -13.74
N LEU A 314 15.30 14.91 -13.26
CA LEU A 314 14.27 15.93 -13.08
C LEU A 314 13.66 16.36 -14.42
N LYS A 315 14.47 16.51 -15.47
CA LYS A 315 13.97 16.73 -16.83
C LYS A 315 13.05 15.60 -17.28
N SER A 316 13.43 14.35 -17.04
CA SER A 316 12.56 13.21 -17.35
C SER A 316 11.23 13.24 -16.58
N PHE A 317 11.18 13.79 -15.37
CA PHE A 317 9.92 13.96 -14.64
C PHE A 317 9.05 15.07 -15.23
N ILE A 318 9.66 16.17 -15.70
CA ILE A 318 8.94 17.22 -16.45
C ILE A 318 8.35 16.66 -17.75
N ASP A 319 9.15 15.92 -18.52
CA ASP A 319 8.72 15.35 -19.80
C ASP A 319 7.57 14.33 -19.60
N LYS A 320 7.48 13.70 -18.43
CA LYS A 320 6.39 12.81 -18.02
C LYS A 320 5.20 13.53 -17.37
N GLY A 321 5.26 14.86 -17.21
CA GLY A 321 4.21 15.65 -16.56
C GLY A 321 4.09 15.45 -15.04
N MET A 322 5.10 14.89 -14.38
CA MET A 322 5.07 14.62 -12.94
C MET A 322 5.38 15.86 -12.09
N ILE A 323 6.21 16.77 -12.62
CA ILE A 323 6.55 18.06 -12.02
C ILE A 323 6.54 19.14 -13.10
N VAL A 324 6.30 20.40 -12.71
CA VAL A 324 6.24 21.53 -13.66
C VAL A 324 7.61 22.17 -13.87
N SER A 325 8.37 22.36 -12.78
CA SER A 325 9.73 22.91 -12.80
C SER A 325 10.56 22.32 -11.66
N TYR A 326 11.89 22.47 -11.75
CA TYR A 326 12.82 22.11 -10.67
C TYR A 326 13.73 23.27 -10.25
N SER A 327 13.49 24.48 -10.75
CA SER A 327 14.25 25.69 -10.39
C SER A 327 14.22 26.01 -8.91
N ASP A 328 13.10 25.67 -8.25
CA ASP A 328 12.87 25.98 -6.84
C ASP A 328 13.06 24.76 -5.92
N LEU A 329 13.50 23.62 -6.48
CA LEU A 329 13.73 22.41 -5.70
C LEU A 329 15.02 22.54 -4.87
N ASN A 330 14.86 22.49 -3.55
CA ASN A 330 15.99 22.43 -2.62
C ASN A 330 16.26 20.98 -2.23
N VAL A 331 17.39 20.43 -2.68
CA VAL A 331 17.81 19.06 -2.35
C VAL A 331 18.82 19.12 -1.20
N LYS A 332 18.43 18.56 -0.05
CA LYS A 332 19.30 18.40 1.10
C LYS A 332 19.65 16.91 1.27
N ILE A 333 20.95 16.60 1.33
CA ILE A 333 21.42 15.27 1.74
C ILE A 333 21.64 15.30 3.24
N GLU A 334 21.01 14.38 3.94
CA GLU A 334 21.22 14.17 5.36
C GLU A 334 21.89 12.81 5.58
N PRO A 335 22.88 12.71 6.49
CA PRO A 335 23.39 11.41 6.91
C PRO A 335 22.25 10.60 7.52
N SER A 336 22.19 9.30 7.23
CA SER A 336 21.27 8.41 7.93
C SER A 336 21.57 8.51 9.42
N GLN A 337 20.58 8.87 10.24
CA GLN A 337 20.69 8.67 11.68
C GLN A 337 20.92 7.17 11.92
N ALA A 338 21.95 6.86 12.71
CA ALA A 338 22.38 5.50 13.03
C ALA A 338 21.41 4.83 14.01
#